data_AF-A0A950NEC0-F1
#
_entry.id   AF-A0A950NEC0-F1
#
_cell.length_a   1.000
_cell.length_b   1.000
_cell.length_c   1.000
_cell.angle_alpha   90.00
_cell.angle_beta   90.00
_cell.angle_gamma   90.00
#
_symmetry.space_group_name_H-M   'P 1'
#
loop_
_entity.id
_entity.type
_entity.pdbx_description
1 polymer ?
#
loop_
_entity_poly.entity_id
_entity_poly.type
_entity_poly.pdbx_seq_one_letter_code
_entity_poly.pdbx_strand_id
1 'polypeptide(L)' 'MTARLAHRGPDEQGVYDDALGFRRLSIIDLRGGSQPMKGCGELRLVFNGEIYN' A
#
# COMPACT_ATOMS: atom_id res chain seq x y z
N MET A 1 9.66 0.34 -10.66
CA MET A 1 9.74 -1.07 -10.20
C MET A 1 8.36 -1.69 -9.97
N THR A 2 7.46 -1.04 -9.21
CA THR A 2 6.12 -1.58 -8.85
C THR A 2 5.14 -1.78 -10.00
N ALA A 3 5.36 -1.18 -11.17
CA ALA A 3 4.50 -1.36 -12.35
C ALA A 3 4.36 -2.82 -12.80
N ARG A 4 5.39 -3.64 -12.61
CA ARG A 4 5.32 -5.08 -12.93
C ARG A 4 4.33 -5.85 -12.03
N LEU A 5 3.95 -5.28 -10.89
CA LEU A 5 2.99 -5.85 -9.94
C LEU A 5 1.59 -5.24 -10.06
N ALA A 6 1.32 -4.41 -11.08
CA ALA A 6 0.02 -3.72 -11.23
C ALA A 6 -1.17 -4.69 -11.24
N HIS A 7 -1.01 -5.89 -11.80
CA HIS A 7 -2.04 -6.92 -11.82
C HIS A 7 -2.47 -7.42 -10.43
N ARG A 8 -1.64 -7.24 -9.39
CA ARG A 8 -1.97 -7.61 -8.00
C ARG A 8 -2.71 -6.53 -7.23
N GLY A 9 -2.70 -5.31 -7.75
CA GLY A 9 -3.27 -4.14 -7.10
C GLY A 9 -3.53 -3.03 -8.12
N PRO A 10 -4.61 -3.18 -8.91
CA PRO A 10 -4.89 -2.31 -10.04
C PRO A 10 -5.46 -0.94 -9.62
N ASP A 11 -5.96 -0.81 -8.40
CA ASP A 11 -6.75 0.36 -8.00
C ASP A 11 -5.88 1.56 -7.63
N GLU A 12 -4.73 1.33 -7.01
CA GLU A 12 -3.85 2.40 -6.55
C GLU A 12 -2.37 2.00 -6.58
N GLN A 13 -1.50 3.01 -6.66
CA GLN A 13 -0.06 2.87 -6.48
C GLN A 13 0.45 3.91 -5.49
N GLY A 14 1.41 3.53 -4.66
CA GLY A 14 2.12 4.45 -3.78
C GLY A 14 3.58 4.07 -3.65
N VAL A 15 4.43 5.08 -3.46
CA VAL A 15 5.87 4.92 -3.25
C VAL A 15 6.32 5.90 -2.18
N TYR A 16 7.24 5.47 -1.32
CA TYR A 16 7.91 6.29 -0.33
C TYR A 16 9.43 6.11 -0.44
N ASP A 17 10.14 7.23 -0.58
CA ASP A 17 11.61 7.36 -0.71
C ASP A 17 12.26 6.38 -1.71
N ASP A 18 11.55 6.05 -2.79
CA ASP A 18 11.96 5.06 -3.81
C ASP A 18 12.37 3.68 -3.27
N ALA A 19 12.02 3.37 -2.01
CA ALA A 19 12.38 2.15 -1.29
C ALA A 19 11.16 1.29 -0.97
N LEU A 20 10.07 1.91 -0.50
CA LEU A 20 8.81 1.22 -0.22
C LEU A 20 7.81 1.53 -1.33
N GLY A 21 7.34 0.49 -2.03
CA GLY A 21 6.37 0.63 -3.09
C GLY A 21 5.21 -0.36 -2.94
N PHE A 22 3.98 0.10 -3.17
CA PHE A 22 2.78 -0.70 -3.02
C PHE A 22 1.86 -0.59 -4.25
N ARG A 23 1.18 -1.70 -4.54
CA ARG A 23 0.09 -1.81 -5.50
C ARG A 23 -1.12 -2.30 -4.75
N ARG A 24 -2.21 -1.52 -4.76
CA ARG A 24 -3.37 -1.78 -3.92
C ARG A 24 -4.51 -2.39 -4.71
N LEU A 25 -5.00 -3.53 -4.23
CA LEU A 25 -6.36 -3.98 -4.47
C LEU A 25 -7.17 -3.54 -3.25
N SER A 26 -8.18 -2.70 -3.48
CA SER A 26 -8.93 -2.00 -2.45
C SER A 26 -10.13 -2.84 -2.04
N ILE A 27 -10.06 -3.45 -0.85
CA ILE A 27 -11.12 -4.33 -0.31
C ILE A 27 -11.75 -3.70 0.94
N ILE A 28 -10.94 -3.27 1.91
CA ILE A 28 -11.37 -2.61 3.16
C ILE A 28 -10.88 -1.17 3.17
N ASP A 29 -11.73 -0.24 3.64
CA ASP A 29 -11.51 1.20 3.67
C ASP A 29 -11.02 1.75 2.31
N LEU A 30 -11.95 1.82 1.35
CA LEU A 30 -11.63 2.15 -0.04
C LEU A 30 -10.99 3.53 -0.21
N ARG A 31 -11.24 4.48 0.70
CA ARG A 31 -10.77 5.87 0.58
C ARG A 31 -9.61 6.23 1.51
N GLY A 32 -9.55 5.63 2.71
CA GLY A 32 -8.52 5.94 3.71
C GLY A 32 -7.34 4.96 3.73
N GLY A 33 -7.46 3.79 3.10
CA GLY A 33 -6.49 2.70 3.20
C GLY A 33 -5.30 2.75 2.23
N SER A 34 -4.96 3.91 1.67
CA SER A 34 -3.81 4.10 0.77
C SER A 34 -2.49 3.73 1.45
N GLN A 35 -1.55 3.17 0.69
CA GLN A 35 -0.24 2.72 1.19
C GLN A 35 0.90 3.21 0.27
N PRO A 36 2.10 3.50 0.78
CA PRO A 36 2.58 3.23 2.16
C PRO A 36 1.91 4.09 3.25
N MET A 37 1.46 3.45 4.33
CA MET A 37 0.84 4.12 5.47
C MET A 37 1.88 4.88 6.31
N LYS A 38 1.52 6.08 6.78
CA LYS A 38 2.32 6.85 7.74
C LYS A 38 1.85 6.53 9.17
N GLY A 39 2.76 6.06 10.01
CA GLY A 39 2.54 5.86 11.44
C GLY A 39 2.96 7.08 12.27
N CYS A 40 3.24 6.85 13.56
CA CYS A 40 3.81 7.87 14.44
C CYS A 40 5.28 8.16 14.06
N GLY A 41 5.65 9.44 14.05
CA GLY A 41 7.01 9.87 13.66
C GLY A 41 7.35 9.52 12.21
N GLU A 42 8.49 8.87 12.02
CA GLU A 42 9.03 8.47 10.70
C GLU A 42 8.63 7.05 10.28
N LEU A 43 7.72 6.39 11.00
CA LEU A 43 7.30 5.03 10.68
C LEU A 43 6.48 4.99 9.38
N ARG A 44 6.81 4.03 8.52
CA ARG A 44 6.12 3.72 7.27
C ARG A 44 5.81 2.23 7.19
N LEU A 45 4.63 1.89 6.69
CA LEU A 45 4.18 0.50 6.55
C LEU A 45 3.69 0.21 5.13
N VAL A 46 4.09 -0.96 4.63
CA VAL A 46 3.46 -1.62 3.49
C VAL A 46 3.06 -3.04 3.91
N PHE A 47 1.88 -3.49 3.51
CA PHE A 47 1.33 -4.78 3.88
C PHE A 47 0.39 -5.32 2.79
N ASN A 48 0.58 -6.58 2.38
CA ASN A 48 -0.27 -7.28 1.44
C ASN A 48 -0.99 -8.44 2.15
N GLY A 49 -2.24 -8.22 2.56
CA GLY A 49 -3.06 -9.22 3.22
C GLY A 49 -4.23 -8.58 3.97
N GLU A 50 -4.85 -9.38 4.84
CA GLU A 50 -5.94 -8.98 5.73
C GLU A 50 -5.59 -9.39 7.16
N ILE A 51 -5.89 -8.54 8.14
CA ILE A 51 -5.75 -8.82 9.57
C ILE A 51 -7.16 -8.93 10.14
N TYR A 52 -7.52 -10.10 10.66
CA TYR A 52 -8.90 -10.41 11.08
C TYR A 52 -9.18 -10.18 12.58
N ASN A 53 -8.15 -10.11 13.42
CA ASN A 53 -8.24 -9.96 14.88
C ASN A 53 -7.62 -8.63 15.33
#